data_AF-A0A0J6SHH0-F1
#
_entry.id   AF-A0A0J6SHH0-F1
#
_cell.length_a   1.000
_cell.length_b   1.000
_cell.length_c   1.000
_cell.angle_alpha   90.00
_cell.angle_beta   90.00
_cell.angle_gamma   90.00
#
_symmetry.space_group_name_H-M   'P 1'
#
loop_
_entity.id
_entity.type
_entity.pdbx_description
1 polymer ?
#
loop_
_entity_poly.entity_id
_entity_poly.type
_entity_poly.pdbx_seq_one_letter_code
_entity_poly.pdbx_strand_id
1 'polypeptide(L)'
;MPLPQMERPAELMVWHGAQAAPGPREVRRFPTLRAALAAAASADDPDALPWIVTEDGDVLSPHWIDGHAPRRATRWVRLSS
;
A
#
# COMPACT_ATOMS: atom_id res chain seq x y z
N MET A 1 -10.14 18.82 4.94
CA MET A 1 -11.06 18.23 3.95
C MET A 1 -10.49 16.88 3.54
N PRO A 2 -11.20 15.75 3.69
CA PRO A 2 -10.76 14.52 3.05
C PRO A 2 -10.79 14.78 1.53
N LEU A 3 -9.68 14.47 0.86
CA LEU A 3 -9.63 14.61 -0.58
C LEU A 3 -10.67 13.65 -1.20
N PRO A 4 -11.50 14.07 -2.17
CA PRO A 4 -12.60 13.27 -2.70
C PRO A 4 -12.17 11.91 -3.25
N GLN A 5 -10.92 11.76 -3.70
CA GLN A 5 -10.36 10.47 -4.11
C GLN A 5 -10.19 9.46 -2.96
N MET A 6 -10.17 9.91 -1.70
CA MET A 6 -9.94 9.05 -0.53
C MET A 6 -11.11 8.09 -0.28
N GLU A 7 -12.31 8.48 -0.70
CA GLU A 7 -13.55 7.69 -0.57
C GLU A 7 -13.84 6.83 -1.80
N ARG A 8 -13.00 6.87 -2.82
CA ARG A 8 -13.16 6.03 -4.01
C ARG A 8 -12.56 4.64 -3.79
N PRO A 9 -13.10 3.60 -4.42
CA PRO A 9 -12.53 2.25 -4.36
C PRO A 9 -11.05 2.22 -4.73
N ALA A 10 -10.33 1.26 -4.14
CA ALA A 10 -8.92 1.04 -4.42
C ALA A 10 -8.54 -0.42 -4.21
N GLU A 11 -7.55 -0.89 -4.95
CA GLU A 11 -7.01 -2.23 -4.85
C GLU A 11 -5.61 -2.16 -4.23
N LEU A 12 -5.43 -2.82 -3.09
CA LEU A 12 -4.14 -3.01 -2.45
C LEU A 12 -3.51 -4.29 -2.97
N MET A 13 -2.27 -4.20 -3.41
CA MET A 13 -1.43 -5.31 -3.82
C MET A 13 -0.20 -5.34 -2.93
N VAL A 14 0.16 -6.51 -2.40
CA VAL A 14 1.32 -6.67 -1.50
C VAL A 14 2.28 -7.69 -2.10
N TRP A 15 3.53 -7.29 -2.28
CA TRP A 15 4.64 -8.16 -2.61
C TRP A 15 5.44 -8.43 -1.35
N HIS A 16 6.07 -9.59 -1.23
CA HIS A 16 7.04 -9.83 -0.16
C HIS A 16 8.44 -9.86 -0.77
N GLY A 17 9.40 -9.19 -0.14
CA GLY A 17 10.78 -9.11 -0.59
C GLY A 17 11.50 -10.46 -0.68
N ALA A 18 12.61 -10.44 -1.43
CA ALA A 18 13.64 -11.48 -1.64
C ALA A 18 13.26 -12.83 -2.29
N GLN A 19 11.99 -13.26 -2.34
CA GLN A 19 11.60 -14.47 -3.09
C GLN A 19 10.58 -14.16 -4.18
N ALA A 20 11.15 -13.89 -5.36
CA ALA A 20 10.47 -13.54 -6.61
C ALA A 20 9.65 -14.71 -7.18
N ALA A 21 8.47 -14.97 -6.60
CA ALA A 21 7.38 -15.42 -7.44
C ALA A 21 6.92 -14.23 -8.30
N PRO A 22 6.67 -14.41 -9.61
CA PRO A 22 6.16 -13.32 -10.43
C PRO A 22 4.75 -12.91 -9.97
N GLY A 23 4.63 -11.73 -9.35
CA GLY A 23 3.34 -11.11 -9.03
C GLY A 23 3.12 -10.80 -7.54
N PRO A 24 2.03 -10.09 -7.21
CA PRO A 24 1.65 -9.81 -5.84
C PRO A 24 1.26 -11.10 -5.12
N ARG A 25 1.69 -11.23 -3.87
CA ARG A 25 1.33 -12.37 -3.03
C ARG A 25 -0.09 -12.23 -2.47
N GLU A 26 -0.53 -10.99 -2.30
CA GLU A 26 -1.87 -10.65 -1.88
C GLU A 26 -2.42 -9.52 -2.75
N VAL A 27 -3.67 -9.67 -3.19
CA VAL A 27 -4.45 -8.62 -3.84
C VAL A 27 -5.78 -8.51 -3.11
N ARG A 28 -6.12 -7.31 -2.64
CA ARG A 28 -7.35 -7.06 -1.89
C ARG A 28 -7.99 -5.75 -2.32
N ARG A 29 -9.25 -5.81 -2.72
CA ARG A 29 -10.06 -4.63 -3.03
C ARG A 29 -10.69 -4.05 -1.78
N PHE A 30 -10.67 -2.73 -1.70
CA PHE A 30 -11.30 -1.95 -0.65
C PHE A 30 -12.32 -0.99 -1.24
N PRO A 31 -13.41 -0.71 -0.52
CA PRO A 31 -14.42 0.25 -0.96
C PRO A 31 -13.89 1.69 -0.93
N THR A 32 -12.79 1.97 -0.23
CA THR A 32 -12.18 3.30 -0.14
C THR A 32 -10.64 3.21 -0.15
N LEU A 33 -9.99 4.20 -0.77
CA LEU A 33 -8.54 4.40 -0.70
C LEU A 33 -8.07 4.57 0.76
N ARG A 34 -8.88 5.21 1.61
CA ARG A 34 -8.57 5.29 3.06
C ARG A 34 -8.43 3.91 3.70
N ALA A 35 -9.35 2.99 3.41
CA ALA A 35 -9.30 1.64 3.95
C ALA A 35 -8.11 0.85 3.41
N ALA A 36 -7.78 1.01 2.12
CA ALA A 36 -6.58 0.41 1.53
C ALA A 36 -5.29 0.93 2.20
N LEU A 37 -5.19 2.24 2.46
CA LEU A 37 -4.06 2.84 3.17
C LEU A 37 -3.94 2.34 4.62
N ALA A 38 -5.07 2.21 5.33
CA ALA A 38 -5.06 1.67 6.68
C ALA A 38 -4.61 0.19 6.72
N ALA A 39 -5.01 -0.60 5.73
CA ALA A 39 -4.57 -1.98 5.58
C ALA A 39 -3.09 -2.09 5.22
N ALA A 40 -2.59 -1.25 4.30
CA ALA A 40 -1.17 -1.17 3.96
C ALA A 40 -0.32 -0.81 5.18
N ALA A 41 -0.78 0.14 5.99
CA ALA A 41 -0.14 0.52 7.24
C ALA A 41 -0.22 -0.57 8.32
N SER A 42 -1.11 -1.55 8.17
CA SER A 42 -1.31 -2.66 9.10
C SER A 42 -0.44 -3.88 8.77
N ALA A 43 0.25 -3.90 7.62
CA ALA A 43 1.19 -4.96 7.30
C ALA A 43 2.35 -4.94 8.31
N ASP A 44 2.45 -6.00 9.12
CA ASP A 44 3.50 -6.15 10.15
C ASP A 44 4.82 -6.71 9.58
N ASP A 45 4.83 -7.09 8.31
CA ASP A 45 6.01 -7.62 7.64
C ASP A 45 6.86 -6.47 7.07
N PRO A 46 8.12 -6.31 7.53
CA PRO A 46 9.02 -5.26 7.04
C PRO A 46 9.45 -5.44 5.57
N ASP A 47 9.22 -6.62 4.97
CA ASP A 47 9.53 -6.92 3.59
C ASP A 47 8.28 -6.86 2.67
N ALA A 48 7.08 -6.58 3.21
CA ALA A 48 5.81 -6.55 2.47
C ALA A 48 5.54 -5.27 1.64
N LEU A 49 6.08 -5.13 0.43
CA LEU A 49 6.00 -3.92 -0.40
C LEU A 49 4.55 -3.68 -0.87
N PRO A 50 3.81 -2.70 -0.31
CA PRO A 50 2.43 -2.46 -0.67
C PRO A 50 2.32 -1.45 -1.82
N TRP A 51 1.48 -1.73 -2.80
CA TRP A 51 1.08 -0.80 -3.85
C TRP A 51 -0.43 -0.69 -3.90
N ILE A 52 -0.95 0.48 -4.22
CA ILE A 52 -2.39 0.68 -4.35
C ILE A 52 -2.72 1.16 -5.76
N VAL A 53 -3.69 0.54 -6.43
CA VAL A 53 -4.31 1.07 -7.64
C VAL A 53 -5.63 1.73 -7.26
N THR A 54 -5.80 3.00 -7.58
CA THR A 54 -7.07 3.71 -7.37
C THR A 54 -8.08 3.34 -8.46
N GLU A 55 -9.36 3.63 -8.23
CA GLU A 55 -10.40 3.53 -9.27
C GLU A 55 -10.06 4.31 -10.56
N ASP A 56 -9.34 5.42 -10.45
CA ASP A 56 -8.91 6.24 -11.59
C ASP A 56 -7.78 5.58 -12.41
N GLY A 57 -7.19 4.51 -11.87
CA GLY A 57 -6.03 3.83 -12.45
C GLY A 57 -4.70 4.39 -11.97
N ASP A 58 -4.68 5.33 -11.02
CA ASP A 58 -3.44 5.81 -10.42
C ASP A 58 -2.76 4.69 -9.63
N VAL A 59 -1.46 4.55 -9.84
CA VAL A 59 -0.63 3.59 -9.12
C VAL A 59 0.15 4.32 -8.02
N LEU A 60 -0.15 4.00 -6.77
CA LEU A 60 0.46 4.55 -5.59
C LEU A 60 1.55 3.61 -5.08
N SER A 61 2.79 4.11 -5.05
CA SER A 61 3.96 3.34 -4.63
C SER A 61 4.06 3.21 -3.11
N PRO A 62 4.84 2.24 -2.59
CA PRO A 62 5.13 2.10 -1.16
C PRO A 62 5.54 3.42 -0.50
N HIS A 63 6.42 4.17 -1.16
CA HIS A 63 6.92 5.45 -0.65
C HIS A 63 5.81 6.51 -0.54
N TRP A 64 4.89 6.56 -1.49
CA TRP A 64 3.74 7.46 -1.43
C TRP A 64 2.81 7.05 -0.29
N ILE A 65 2.53 5.75 -0.17
CA ILE A 65 1.69 5.18 0.89
C ILE A 65 2.25 5.51 2.26
N ASP A 66 3.55 5.39 2.50
CA ASP A 66 4.20 5.74 3.77
C ASP A 66 3.95 7.20 4.19
N GLY A 67 3.90 8.13 3.23
CA GLY A 67 3.63 9.55 3.50
C GLY A 67 2.15 9.86 3.77
N HIS A 68 1.23 8.97 3.40
CA HIS A 68 -0.22 9.18 3.40
C HIS A 68 -1.01 8.20 4.28
N ALA A 69 -0.37 7.13 4.73
CA ALA A 69 -0.92 6.17 5.66
C ALA A 69 -1.23 6.82 7.02
N PRO A 70 -2.29 6.37 7.72
CA PRO A 70 -2.51 6.77 9.10
C PRO A 70 -1.25 6.44 9.93
N ARG A 71 -0.83 7.39 10.77
CA ARG A 71 0.48 7.38 11.44
C ARG A 71 0.71 6.12 12.29
N ARG A 72 1.33 5.10 11.69
CA ARG A 72 2.27 4.16 12.30
C ARG A 72 3.62 4.46 11.68
N ALA A 73 4.37 5.35 12.32
CA ALA A 73 5.65 5.80 11.80
C ALA A 73 6.64 4.63 11.65
N THR A 74 7.16 4.49 10.43
CA THR A 74 8.50 3.99 10.09
C THR A 74 8.93 2.65 10.68
N ARG A 75 8.80 1.57 9.89
CA ARG A 75 9.85 0.55 9.84
C ARG A 75 9.92 -0.16 8.50
N TRP A 76 10.25 0.61 7.47
CA TRP A 76 10.81 0.06 6.25
C TRP A 76 12.31 0.31 6.30
N VAL A 77 13.04 -0.74 6.71
CA VAL A 77 14.50 -0.70 6.74
C VAL A 77 14.96 -0.44 5.31
N ARG A 78 15.72 0.63 5.15
CA ARG A 78 16.40 1.01 3.91
C ARG A 78 17.29 -0.15 3.46
N LEU A 79 16.81 -0.98 2.54
CA LEU A 79 17.66 -1.93 1.81
C LEU A 79 18.12 -1.24 0.52
N SER A 80 19.22 -0.51 0.65
CA SER A 80 20.09 -0.12 -0.45
C SER A 80 21.37 -0.96 -0.28
N SER A 81 21.63 -1.90 -1.19
CA SER A 81 22.97 -2.43 -1.45
C SER A 81 23.04 -2.86 -2.90
#